data_AF-A0A2S5A4M4-F1
#
_entry.id   AF-A0A2S5A4M4-F1
#
_cell.length_a   1.000
_cell.length_b   1.000
_cell.length_c   1.000
_cell.angle_alpha   90.00
_cell.angle_beta   90.00
_cell.angle_gamma   90.00
#
_symmetry.space_group_name_H-M   'P 1'
#
loop_
_entity.id
_entity.type
_entity.pdbx_description
1 polymer ?
#
loop_
_entity_poly.entity_id
_entity_poly.type
_entity_poly.pdbx_seq_one_letter_code
_entity_poly.pdbx_strand_id
1 'polypeptide(L)'
;MNFGIVREVSFDVMKRLDVITSVSDYLEHNLKNKDYGKGLESFIVGVNCMGPEFDPEQLIETGRIIYSKFNRSKKYFEFTIKLNYNDVADLREEEIIGLFDFAFQKTFPEIKGLNIPNFELERFYEDIHLLLSDKEWETKYEVPELNFSHLMNKSEEPKNFSQEERMDNSVFWGLIEKSRIESQKDLSTQIDILIQKLIERDEKEIIGFECTLRELLIKAYNFNVMAVQKIVEGNVSDDSFLYFRCKLILYGRATFENAVHNPNFLYERINPNENGELLLSVADKAFDKKFGSNSDKVSPRDFATEIIDYNFGNYAVSGEDWSEEQLPKRYPKLWKAYKK
;
A
#
# COMPACT_ATOMS: atom_id res chain seq x y z
N MET A 1 7.19 13.27 19.49
CA MET A 1 7.38 12.21 18.47
C MET A 1 6.11 12.07 17.65
N ASN A 2 6.17 11.98 16.32
CA ASN A 2 5.00 11.58 15.54
C ASN A 2 4.84 10.06 15.63
N PHE A 3 3.70 9.60 16.12
CA PHE A 3 3.43 8.17 16.29
C PHE A 3 2.12 7.81 15.60
N GLY A 4 2.03 6.62 15.03
CA GLY A 4 0.80 6.14 14.44
C GLY A 4 0.76 4.63 14.29
N ILE A 5 -0.44 4.08 14.28
CA ILE A 5 -0.69 2.67 14.03
C ILE A 5 -1.50 2.52 12.74
N VAL A 6 -1.02 1.67 11.84
CA VAL A 6 -1.72 1.32 10.59
C VAL A 6 -2.19 -0.13 10.69
N ARG A 7 -3.35 -0.47 10.11
CA ARG A 7 -3.93 -1.82 10.18
C ARG A 7 -3.98 -2.45 8.79
N GLU A 8 -3.36 -3.61 8.63
CA GLU A 8 -3.45 -4.48 7.45
C GLU A 8 -4.13 -5.78 7.88
N VAL A 9 -5.47 -5.79 7.83
CA VAL A 9 -6.28 -6.83 8.49
C VAL A 9 -7.38 -7.34 7.58
N SER A 10 -7.73 -8.62 7.71
CA SER A 10 -8.86 -9.18 6.97
C SER A 10 -10.20 -8.70 7.53
N PHE A 11 -11.22 -8.66 6.68
CA PHE A 11 -12.51 -8.05 6.96
C PHE A 11 -13.22 -8.63 8.20
N ASP A 12 -13.05 -9.92 8.44
CA ASP A 12 -13.64 -10.68 9.55
C ASP A 12 -13.09 -10.31 10.94
N VAL A 13 -11.86 -9.78 11.03
CA VAL A 13 -11.27 -9.29 12.29
C VAL A 13 -11.17 -7.77 12.37
N MET A 14 -11.44 -7.06 11.27
CA MET A 14 -11.35 -5.60 11.17
C MET A 14 -12.07 -4.89 12.31
N LYS A 15 -13.35 -5.21 12.55
CA LYS A 15 -14.18 -4.58 13.57
C LYS A 15 -13.62 -4.75 14.99
N ARG A 16 -13.04 -5.92 15.27
CA ARG A 16 -12.46 -6.21 16.60
C ARG A 16 -11.23 -5.37 16.86
N LEU A 17 -10.47 -5.09 15.81
CA LEU A 17 -9.27 -4.26 15.87
C LEU A 17 -9.59 -2.77 15.76
N ASP A 18 -10.85 -2.34 15.80
CA ASP A 18 -11.19 -0.90 15.79
C ASP A 18 -10.68 -0.19 17.03
N VAL A 19 -10.62 -0.87 18.17
CA VAL A 19 -10.02 -0.36 19.41
C VAL A 19 -8.56 0.04 19.25
N ILE A 20 -7.82 -0.58 18.33
CA ILE A 20 -6.42 -0.20 18.02
C ILE A 20 -6.36 1.20 17.39
N THR A 21 -7.39 1.61 16.64
CA THR A 21 -7.46 2.98 16.08
C THR A 21 -7.56 4.01 17.20
N SER A 22 -8.47 3.78 18.15
CA SER A 22 -8.64 4.67 19.31
C SER A 22 -7.37 4.77 20.15
N VAL A 23 -6.65 3.65 20.30
CA VAL A 23 -5.36 3.62 20.99
C VAL A 23 -4.27 4.34 20.19
N SER A 24 -4.28 4.27 18.85
CA SER A 24 -3.34 5.02 18.00
C SER A 24 -3.43 6.52 18.27
N ASP A 25 -4.63 7.10 18.22
CA ASP A 25 -4.85 8.53 18.43
C ASP A 25 -4.50 8.95 19.86
N TYR A 26 -4.79 8.09 20.84
CA TYR A 26 -4.41 8.29 22.23
C TYR A 26 -2.89 8.30 22.42
N LEU A 27 -2.18 7.33 21.85
CA LEU A 27 -0.72 7.26 21.90
C LEU A 27 -0.10 8.44 21.17
N GLU A 28 -0.55 8.78 19.97
CA GLU A 28 -0.06 9.94 19.22
C GLU A 28 -0.16 11.21 20.07
N HIS A 29 -1.34 11.48 20.65
CA HIS A 29 -1.58 12.65 21.49
C HIS A 29 -0.58 12.74 22.66
N ASN A 30 -0.37 11.64 23.37
CA ASN A 30 0.47 11.60 24.57
C ASN A 30 1.97 11.57 24.27
N LEU A 31 2.38 11.05 23.11
CA LEU A 31 3.78 10.94 22.69
C LEU A 31 4.27 12.18 21.92
N LYS A 32 3.37 13.00 21.36
CA LYS A 32 3.69 14.17 20.53
C LYS A 32 4.68 15.12 21.20
N ASN A 33 4.50 15.39 22.48
CA ASN A 33 5.29 16.36 23.25
C ASN A 33 6.43 15.73 24.05
N LYS A 34 6.59 14.40 24.02
CA LYS A 34 7.71 13.72 24.69
C LYS A 34 8.96 13.74 23.80
N ASP A 35 10.10 14.03 24.41
CA ASP A 35 11.41 14.09 23.74
C ASP A 35 12.20 12.80 23.97
N TYR A 36 12.28 11.95 22.95
CA TYR A 36 13.03 10.70 22.98
C TYR A 36 14.40 10.83 22.30
N GLY A 37 14.92 12.05 22.21
CA GLY A 37 16.13 12.35 21.46
C GLY A 37 15.84 12.66 19.98
N LYS A 38 16.92 12.98 19.25
CA LYS A 38 16.86 13.52 17.89
C LYS A 38 17.02 12.47 16.78
N GLY A 39 17.10 11.19 17.16
CA GLY A 39 17.32 10.07 16.25
C GLY A 39 16.13 9.73 15.35
N LEU A 40 14.92 9.96 15.87
CA LEU A 40 13.67 9.75 15.15
C LEU A 40 12.74 10.95 15.35
N GLU A 41 12.03 11.31 14.30
CA GLU A 41 10.93 12.27 14.31
C GLU A 41 9.58 11.56 14.15
N SER A 42 9.56 10.41 13.49
CA SER A 42 8.35 9.62 13.23
C SER A 42 8.55 8.12 13.47
N PHE A 43 7.57 7.47 14.09
CA PHE A 43 7.57 6.06 14.47
C PHE A 43 6.21 5.43 14.17
N ILE A 44 6.13 4.56 13.16
CA ILE A 44 4.88 3.94 12.71
C ILE A 44 4.87 2.44 13.00
N VAL A 45 3.76 1.94 13.52
CA VAL A 45 3.54 0.51 13.79
C VAL A 45 2.45 -0.01 12.88
N GLY A 46 2.80 -0.87 11.92
CA GLY A 46 1.83 -1.67 11.18
C GLY A 46 1.33 -2.83 12.04
N VAL A 47 0.02 -3.10 12.03
CA VAL A 47 -0.59 -4.28 12.65
C VAL A 47 -1.14 -5.16 11.55
N ASN A 48 -0.53 -6.33 11.37
CA ASN A 48 -0.99 -7.33 10.41
C ASN A 48 -1.74 -8.46 11.11
N CYS A 49 -3.00 -8.68 10.72
CA CYS A 49 -3.81 -9.79 11.21
C CYS A 49 -4.73 -10.30 10.09
N MET A 50 -4.29 -11.36 9.42
CA MET A 50 -4.93 -11.91 8.22
C MET A 50 -5.59 -13.25 8.55
N GLY A 51 -6.83 -13.42 8.11
CA GLY A 51 -7.57 -14.67 8.24
C GLY A 51 -6.97 -15.84 7.45
N PRO A 52 -7.39 -17.07 7.77
CA PRO A 52 -6.85 -18.31 7.18
C PRO A 52 -6.83 -18.36 5.66
N GLU A 53 -7.75 -17.64 5.01
CA GLU A 53 -7.87 -17.58 3.56
C GLU A 53 -6.73 -16.79 2.90
N PHE A 54 -6.18 -15.80 3.61
CA PHE A 54 -5.15 -14.88 3.11
C PHE A 54 -3.75 -15.21 3.65
N ASP A 55 -3.69 -15.85 4.82
CA ASP A 55 -2.47 -16.33 5.43
C ASP A 55 -2.66 -17.81 5.86
N PRO A 56 -2.59 -18.75 4.90
CA PRO A 56 -2.81 -20.17 5.17
C PRO A 56 -1.73 -20.76 6.09
N GLU A 57 -0.58 -20.09 6.20
CA GLU A 57 0.44 -20.37 7.21
C GLU A 57 0.09 -19.62 8.51
N GLN A 58 -0.95 -20.08 9.22
CA GLN A 58 -1.44 -19.58 10.52
C GLN A 58 -0.39 -19.59 11.66
N LEU A 59 0.87 -19.88 11.34
CA LEU A 59 1.98 -20.16 12.24
C LEU A 59 2.83 -18.92 12.56
N ILE A 60 2.45 -17.75 12.06
CA ILE A 60 3.14 -16.53 12.47
C ILE A 60 2.70 -16.17 13.89
N GLU A 61 3.65 -16.31 14.80
CA GLU A 61 3.49 -16.02 16.22
C GLU A 61 3.21 -14.52 16.45
N THR A 62 2.30 -14.22 17.38
CA THR A 62 2.04 -12.85 17.83
C THR A 62 3.35 -12.17 18.28
N GLY A 63 3.53 -10.93 17.83
CA GLY A 63 4.71 -10.09 18.12
C GLY A 63 5.93 -10.35 17.23
N ARG A 64 5.79 -11.13 16.14
CA ARG A 64 6.82 -11.22 15.11
C ARG A 64 6.81 -9.99 14.22
N ILE A 65 7.97 -9.40 13.97
CA ILE A 65 8.14 -8.38 12.93
C ILE A 65 8.15 -9.08 11.55
N ILE A 66 7.23 -8.68 10.67
CA ILE A 66 7.15 -9.21 9.30
C ILE A 66 7.69 -8.23 8.25
N TYR A 67 7.88 -6.97 8.64
CA TYR A 67 8.43 -5.90 7.84
C TYR A 67 9.04 -4.84 8.77
N SER A 68 10.17 -4.27 8.40
CA SER A 68 10.73 -3.09 9.07
C SER A 68 11.53 -2.24 8.10
N LYS A 69 11.51 -0.93 8.30
CA LYS A 69 12.22 0.06 7.48
C LYS A 69 12.67 1.21 8.37
N PHE A 70 13.97 1.48 8.35
CA PHE A 70 14.57 2.63 9.02
C PHE A 70 15.18 3.58 8.00
N ASN A 71 14.61 4.78 7.88
CA ASN A 71 15.14 5.84 7.03
C ASN A 71 15.83 6.89 7.90
N ARG A 72 17.18 6.87 7.90
CA ARG A 72 17.98 7.83 8.69
C ARG A 72 17.81 9.27 8.27
N SER A 73 17.72 9.53 6.96
CA SER A 73 17.60 10.88 6.43
C SER A 73 16.27 11.52 6.79
N LYS A 74 15.17 10.76 6.72
CA LYS A 74 13.84 11.20 7.13
C LYS A 74 13.58 11.05 8.64
N LYS A 75 14.54 10.50 9.40
CA LYS A 75 14.41 10.16 10.83
C LYS A 75 13.10 9.43 11.12
N TYR A 76 12.84 8.44 10.28
CA TYR A 76 11.58 7.73 10.22
C TYR A 76 11.83 6.25 10.41
N PHE A 77 11.04 5.64 11.28
CA PHE A 77 11.07 4.20 11.47
C PHE A 77 9.65 3.64 11.39
N GLU A 78 9.48 2.59 10.60
CA GLU A 78 8.26 1.80 10.57
C GLU A 78 8.55 0.32 10.66
N PHE A 79 7.62 -0.42 11.24
CA PHE A 79 7.63 -1.88 11.18
C PHE A 79 6.22 -2.43 11.33
N THR A 80 5.99 -3.60 10.77
CA THR A 80 4.71 -4.31 10.86
C THR A 80 4.86 -5.50 11.79
N ILE A 81 4.02 -5.54 12.84
CA ILE A 81 3.91 -6.66 13.77
C ILE A 81 2.76 -7.56 13.37
N LYS A 82 2.97 -8.87 13.49
CA LYS A 82 1.90 -9.86 13.38
C LYS A 82 1.12 -9.95 14.69
N LEU A 83 -0.21 -9.89 14.60
CA LEU A 83 -1.11 -10.48 15.58
C LEU A 83 -1.65 -11.79 15.00
N ASN A 84 -1.56 -12.88 15.75
CA ASN A 84 -2.09 -14.16 15.28
C ASN A 84 -3.62 -14.05 15.16
N TYR A 85 -4.14 -14.56 14.05
CA TYR A 85 -5.57 -14.51 13.77
C TYR A 85 -6.40 -15.19 14.86
N ASN A 86 -6.00 -16.38 15.32
CA ASN A 86 -6.76 -17.12 16.32
C ASN A 86 -6.75 -16.41 17.68
N ASP A 87 -5.64 -15.80 18.07
CA ASP A 87 -5.55 -14.98 19.28
C ASP A 87 -6.56 -13.83 19.21
N VAL A 88 -6.59 -13.09 18.09
CA VAL A 88 -7.56 -12.01 17.89
C VAL A 88 -8.99 -12.54 17.79
N ALA A 89 -9.19 -13.72 17.20
CA ALA A 89 -10.50 -14.34 17.01
C ALA A 89 -11.13 -14.86 18.31
N ASP A 90 -10.34 -15.16 19.34
CA ASP A 90 -10.86 -15.74 20.58
C ASP A 90 -10.97 -14.72 21.74
N LEU A 91 -10.29 -13.57 21.66
CA LEU A 91 -10.22 -12.58 22.74
C LEU A 91 -11.42 -11.62 22.84
N ARG A 92 -11.82 -11.24 24.05
CA ARG A 92 -12.77 -10.12 24.23
C ARG A 92 -12.14 -8.80 23.79
N GLU A 93 -12.96 -7.82 23.40
CA GLU A 93 -12.47 -6.51 22.94
C GLU A 93 -11.56 -5.83 23.97
N GLU A 94 -11.89 -5.93 25.26
CA GLU A 94 -11.07 -5.43 26.38
C GLU A 94 -9.68 -6.08 26.53
N GLU A 95 -9.46 -7.25 25.91
CA GLU A 95 -8.21 -8.01 25.98
C GLU A 95 -7.29 -7.74 24.78
N ILE A 96 -7.83 -7.15 23.70
CA ILE A 96 -7.10 -6.87 22.45
C ILE A 96 -5.94 -5.89 22.68
N ILE A 97 -6.12 -4.88 23.54
CA ILE A 97 -5.06 -3.93 23.85
C ILE A 97 -3.93 -4.58 24.62
N GLY A 98 -4.24 -5.52 25.51
CA GLY A 98 -3.22 -6.33 26.19
C GLY A 98 -2.44 -7.21 25.21
N LEU A 99 -3.11 -7.80 24.21
CA LEU A 99 -2.45 -8.55 23.14
C LEU A 99 -1.53 -7.65 22.31
N PHE A 100 -2.00 -6.46 21.92
CA PHE A 100 -1.20 -5.50 21.17
C PHE A 100 0.03 -5.03 21.95
N ASP A 101 -0.13 -4.66 23.23
CA ASP A 101 1.00 -4.26 24.07
C ASP A 101 2.00 -5.42 24.20
N PHE A 102 1.54 -6.64 24.50
CA PHE A 102 2.40 -7.82 24.52
C PHE A 102 3.18 -8.00 23.22
N ALA A 103 2.49 -7.92 22.08
CA ALA A 103 3.10 -8.04 20.76
C ALA A 103 4.13 -6.94 20.49
N PHE A 104 3.80 -5.69 20.85
CA PHE A 104 4.68 -4.54 20.71
C PHE A 104 5.93 -4.70 21.59
N GLN A 105 5.79 -5.00 22.89
CA GLN A 105 6.93 -5.20 23.79
C GLN A 105 7.86 -6.32 23.32
N LYS A 106 7.32 -7.39 22.73
CA LYS A 106 8.11 -8.50 22.18
C LYS A 106 9.06 -8.08 21.06
N THR A 107 8.77 -6.99 20.35
CA THR A 107 9.63 -6.46 19.27
C THR A 107 10.88 -5.71 19.77
N PHE A 108 10.93 -5.36 21.05
CA PHE A 108 11.98 -4.54 21.62
C PHE A 108 13.41 -5.05 21.34
N PRO A 109 13.75 -6.36 21.51
CA PRO A 109 15.11 -6.84 21.28
C PRO A 109 15.58 -6.66 19.84
N GLU A 110 14.69 -6.85 18.87
CA GLU A 110 15.00 -6.72 17.44
C GLU A 110 15.23 -5.24 17.07
N ILE A 111 14.34 -4.36 17.54
CA ILE A 111 14.42 -2.92 17.25
C ILE A 111 15.61 -2.28 17.98
N LYS A 112 15.94 -2.76 19.19
CA LYS A 112 17.18 -2.37 19.89
C LYS A 112 18.43 -2.75 19.08
N GLY A 113 18.39 -3.88 18.37
CA GLY A 113 19.46 -4.32 17.48
C GLY A 113 19.75 -3.37 16.31
N LEU A 114 18.80 -2.50 15.94
CA LEU A 114 18.99 -1.48 14.88
C LEU A 114 19.93 -0.35 15.29
N ASN A 115 20.19 -0.18 16.60
CA ASN A 115 21.10 0.84 17.15
C ASN A 115 20.80 2.25 16.61
N ILE A 116 19.53 2.65 16.67
CA ILE A 116 19.07 3.97 16.17
C ILE A 116 19.77 5.07 16.98
N PRO A 117 20.61 5.91 16.36
CA PRO A 117 21.45 6.86 17.08
C PRO A 117 20.63 7.99 17.68
N ASN A 118 20.93 8.39 18.92
CA ASN A 118 20.24 9.47 19.63
C ASN A 118 18.72 9.25 19.78
N PHE A 119 18.28 8.00 19.95
CA PHE A 119 16.90 7.66 20.25
C PHE A 119 16.81 6.86 21.56
N GLU A 120 16.03 7.35 22.52
CA GLU A 120 15.82 6.74 23.84
C GLU A 120 14.77 5.62 23.75
N LEU A 121 15.12 4.53 23.06
CA LEU A 121 14.21 3.42 22.73
C LEU A 121 13.59 2.78 23.98
N GLU A 122 14.37 2.52 25.03
CA GLU A 122 13.90 1.95 26.30
C GLU A 122 12.77 2.79 26.90
N ARG A 123 13.00 4.11 27.01
CA ARG A 123 12.03 5.04 27.60
C ARG A 123 10.77 5.15 26.73
N PHE A 124 10.95 5.10 25.41
CA PHE A 124 9.84 5.10 24.46
C PHE A 124 8.93 3.87 24.62
N TYR A 125 9.50 2.68 24.75
CA TYR A 125 8.76 1.44 24.97
C TYR A 125 8.05 1.40 26.34
N GLU A 126 8.73 1.88 27.39
CA GLU A 126 8.16 1.99 28.73
C GLU A 126 6.97 2.95 28.74
N ASP A 127 7.10 4.12 28.09
CA ASP A 127 6.01 5.08 28.00
C ASP A 127 4.78 4.52 27.29
N ILE A 128 4.95 3.75 26.20
CA ILE A 128 3.84 3.08 25.52
C ILE A 128 3.19 2.06 26.44
N HIS A 129 3.96 1.20 27.10
CA HIS A 129 3.44 0.20 28.02
C HIS A 129 2.59 0.83 29.14
N LEU A 130 3.09 1.91 29.75
CA LEU A 130 2.37 2.66 30.79
C LEU A 130 1.07 3.27 30.26
N LEU A 131 1.11 3.90 29.09
CA LEU A 131 -0.06 4.52 28.46
C LEU A 131 -1.15 3.49 28.14
N LEU A 132 -0.78 2.31 27.66
CA LEU A 132 -1.73 1.23 27.36
C LEU A 132 -2.32 0.61 28.64
N SER A 133 -1.54 0.56 29.71
CA SER A 133 -1.94 -0.01 31.01
C SER A 133 -2.91 0.87 31.82
N ASP A 134 -2.89 2.20 31.60
CA ASP A 134 -3.69 3.17 32.37
C ASP A 134 -5.19 3.19 31.97
N LYS A 135 -5.55 2.56 30.84
CA LYS A 135 -6.95 2.45 30.36
C LYS A 135 -7.68 3.78 30.13
N GLU A 136 -7.05 4.95 30.28
CA GLU A 136 -7.69 6.25 29.97
C GLU A 136 -8.23 6.31 28.53
N TRP A 137 -7.62 5.56 27.61
CA TRP A 137 -8.06 5.39 26.23
C TRP A 137 -9.49 4.83 26.11
N GLU A 138 -10.01 4.12 27.12
CA GLU A 138 -11.39 3.60 27.15
C GLU A 138 -12.45 4.72 27.26
N THR A 139 -12.08 5.92 27.75
CA THR A 139 -13.05 6.99 28.11
C THR A 139 -12.94 8.27 27.28
N LYS A 140 -11.91 8.43 26.44
CA LYS A 140 -11.46 9.75 25.98
C LYS A 140 -11.35 10.00 24.48
N TYR A 141 -11.87 9.11 23.64
CA TYR A 141 -11.96 9.37 22.20
C TYR A 141 -13.37 9.07 21.69
N GLU A 142 -14.21 10.10 21.65
CA GLU A 142 -15.26 10.16 20.65
C GLU A 142 -14.55 10.17 19.30
N VAL A 143 -14.63 9.05 18.58
CA VAL A 143 -14.24 8.96 17.17
C VAL A 143 -14.95 10.12 16.47
N PRO A 144 -14.23 11.15 15.98
CA PRO A 144 -14.87 12.13 15.13
C PRO A 144 -15.48 11.32 13.99
N GLU A 145 -16.79 11.43 13.77
CA GLU A 145 -17.41 10.84 12.58
C GLU A 145 -16.51 11.14 11.39
N LEU A 146 -16.05 10.08 10.71
CA LEU A 146 -15.23 10.21 9.51
C LEU A 146 -15.97 11.15 8.55
N ASN A 147 -15.55 12.40 8.54
CA ASN A 147 -16.20 13.41 7.73
C ASN A 147 -15.62 13.31 6.33
N PHE A 148 -16.12 12.32 5.57
CA PHE A 148 -15.77 12.09 4.17
C PHE A 148 -16.08 13.30 3.27
N SER A 149 -16.79 14.33 3.76
CA SER A 149 -17.04 15.56 2.99
C SER A 149 -15.77 16.34 2.63
N HIS A 150 -14.67 16.17 3.38
CA HIS A 150 -13.41 16.85 3.05
C HIS A 150 -12.64 16.19 1.89
N LEU A 151 -12.91 14.90 1.61
CA LEU A 151 -12.38 14.18 0.45
C LEU A 151 -13.10 14.60 -0.85
N MET A 152 -14.38 14.97 -0.74
CA MET A 152 -15.24 15.29 -1.89
C MET A 152 -15.05 16.69 -2.49
N ASN A 153 -14.09 17.49 -2.01
CA ASN A 153 -14.01 18.92 -2.35
C ASN A 153 -12.60 19.46 -2.66
N LYS A 154 -11.70 18.63 -3.21
CA LYS A 154 -10.49 19.16 -3.86
C LYS A 154 -10.29 18.42 -5.19
N SER A 155 -10.01 19.13 -6.27
CA SER A 155 -9.48 18.52 -7.48
C SER A 155 -8.07 19.08 -7.63
N GLU A 156 -7.07 18.31 -7.24
CA GLU A 156 -5.69 18.67 -7.57
C GLU A 156 -5.49 18.38 -9.06
N GLU A 157 -4.94 19.34 -9.80
CA GLU A 157 -4.46 19.04 -11.14
C GLU A 157 -3.37 17.96 -11.04
N PRO A 158 -3.38 16.97 -11.95
CA PRO A 158 -2.39 15.90 -11.91
C PRO A 158 -0.99 16.48 -12.06
N LYS A 159 -0.22 16.41 -10.98
CA LYS A 159 1.22 16.69 -10.97
C LYS A 159 1.91 15.69 -11.88
N ASN A 160 3.01 16.10 -12.51
CA ASN A 160 3.87 15.23 -13.31
C ASN A 160 5.29 15.34 -12.78
N PHE A 161 6.06 14.27 -12.93
CA PHE A 161 7.48 14.29 -12.67
C PHE A 161 8.21 14.99 -13.83
N SER A 162 9.37 15.58 -13.54
CA SER A 162 10.24 16.06 -14.61
C SER A 162 10.75 14.89 -15.46
N GLN A 163 11.20 15.17 -16.69
CA GLN A 163 11.75 14.14 -17.58
C GLN A 163 13.01 13.45 -17.01
N GLU A 164 13.71 14.10 -16.08
CA GLU A 164 14.91 13.55 -15.44
C GLU A 164 14.58 12.63 -14.26
N GLU A 165 13.43 12.82 -13.62
CA GLU A 165 12.98 12.04 -12.46
C GLU A 165 12.27 10.75 -12.87
N ARG A 166 11.58 10.75 -14.01
CA ARG A 166 10.86 9.57 -14.51
C ARG A 166 11.64 8.84 -15.60
N MET A 167 11.41 7.53 -15.67
CA MET A 167 11.88 6.72 -16.79
C MET A 167 11.15 7.11 -18.09
N ASP A 168 11.88 7.08 -19.20
CA ASP A 168 11.25 7.28 -20.51
C ASP A 168 10.19 6.20 -20.77
N ASN A 169 9.04 6.62 -21.33
CA ASN A 169 7.91 5.72 -21.56
C ASN A 169 8.27 4.54 -22.46
N SER A 170 9.13 4.73 -23.47
CA SER A 170 9.55 3.63 -24.34
C SER A 170 10.39 2.61 -23.59
N VAL A 171 11.24 3.06 -22.67
CA VAL A 171 12.06 2.18 -21.82
C VAL A 171 11.18 1.43 -20.82
N PHE A 172 10.25 2.13 -20.16
CA PHE A 172 9.31 1.52 -19.22
C PHE A 172 8.45 0.45 -19.90
N TRP A 173 7.80 0.78 -21.01
CA TRP A 173 7.00 -0.20 -21.76
C TRP A 173 7.85 -1.34 -22.32
N GLY A 174 9.09 -1.06 -22.73
CA GLY A 174 10.03 -2.10 -23.14
C GLY A 174 10.39 -3.08 -22.02
N LEU A 175 10.48 -2.63 -20.76
CA LEU A 175 10.66 -3.51 -19.60
C LEU A 175 9.43 -4.40 -19.37
N ILE A 176 8.24 -3.80 -19.39
CA ILE A 176 6.97 -4.50 -19.21
C ILE A 176 6.75 -5.57 -20.30
N GLU A 177 7.00 -5.23 -21.57
CA GLU A 177 6.80 -6.16 -22.69
C GLU A 177 7.80 -7.31 -22.65
N LYS A 178 9.09 -7.03 -22.39
CA LYS A 178 10.11 -8.06 -22.26
C LYS A 178 9.81 -9.01 -21.10
N SER A 179 9.45 -8.47 -19.92
CA SER A 179 9.11 -9.31 -18.78
C SER A 179 7.87 -10.16 -19.05
N ARG A 180 6.85 -9.63 -19.73
CA ARG A 180 5.65 -10.39 -20.10
C ARG A 180 5.94 -11.53 -21.08
N ILE A 181 6.86 -11.32 -22.01
CA ILE A 181 7.28 -12.37 -22.96
C ILE A 181 8.07 -13.45 -22.25
N GLU A 182 9.08 -13.05 -21.46
CA GLU A 182 9.94 -13.97 -20.71
C GLU A 182 9.15 -14.78 -19.65
N SER A 183 8.11 -14.18 -19.05
CA SER A 183 7.22 -14.85 -18.10
C SER A 183 6.16 -15.75 -18.74
N GLN A 184 6.12 -15.84 -20.07
CA GLN A 184 5.05 -16.53 -20.80
C GLN A 184 3.65 -16.04 -20.42
N LYS A 185 3.53 -14.73 -20.11
CA LYS A 185 2.32 -14.03 -19.66
C LYS A 185 1.82 -14.41 -18.27
N ASP A 186 2.57 -15.16 -17.48
CA ASP A 186 2.30 -15.35 -16.05
C ASP A 186 2.69 -14.08 -15.29
N LEU A 187 1.76 -13.51 -14.50
CA LEU A 187 2.00 -12.25 -13.79
C LEU A 187 2.99 -12.40 -12.63
N SER A 188 2.91 -13.48 -11.87
CA SER A 188 3.80 -13.70 -10.72
C SER A 188 5.26 -13.76 -11.19
N THR A 189 5.52 -14.57 -12.22
CA THR A 189 6.83 -14.69 -12.87
C THR A 189 7.24 -13.37 -13.54
N GLN A 190 6.30 -12.61 -14.12
CA GLN A 190 6.58 -11.29 -14.70
C GLN A 190 7.13 -10.31 -13.67
N ILE A 191 6.55 -10.31 -12.46
CA ILE A 191 6.99 -9.46 -11.34
C ILE A 191 8.43 -9.79 -10.95
N ASP A 192 8.76 -11.07 -10.78
CA ASP A 192 10.13 -11.48 -10.46
C ASP A 192 11.13 -11.05 -11.53
N ILE A 193 10.78 -11.20 -12.81
CA ILE A 193 11.62 -10.77 -13.92
C ILE A 193 11.81 -9.24 -13.93
N LEU A 194 10.75 -8.47 -13.67
CA LEU A 194 10.86 -7.01 -13.57
C LEU A 194 11.81 -6.60 -12.46
N ILE A 195 11.71 -7.23 -11.28
CA ILE A 195 12.61 -6.97 -10.15
C ILE A 195 14.06 -7.26 -10.57
N GLN A 196 14.34 -8.40 -11.21
CA GLN A 196 15.70 -8.73 -11.67
C GLN A 196 16.24 -7.72 -12.68
N LYS A 197 15.43 -7.32 -13.67
CA LYS A 197 15.84 -6.33 -14.67
C LYS A 197 16.08 -4.95 -14.07
N LEU A 198 15.36 -4.57 -13.02
CA LEU A 198 15.56 -3.30 -12.32
C LEU A 198 16.81 -3.31 -11.43
N ILE A 199 17.17 -4.45 -10.81
CA ILE A 199 18.39 -4.57 -10.00
C ILE A 199 19.65 -4.26 -10.83
N GLU A 200 19.64 -4.57 -12.13
CA GLU A 200 20.74 -4.28 -13.06
C GLU A 200 20.88 -2.80 -13.41
N ARG A 201 19.84 -1.98 -13.18
CA ARG A 201 19.80 -0.55 -13.53
C ARG A 201 20.35 0.35 -12.43
N ASP A 202 20.67 1.59 -12.75
CA ASP A 202 21.14 2.54 -11.73
C ASP A 202 20.02 3.00 -10.78
N GLU A 203 20.40 3.67 -9.69
CA GLU A 203 19.47 4.16 -8.67
C GLU A 203 18.37 5.07 -9.26
N LYS A 204 18.75 5.97 -10.17
CA LYS A 204 17.84 6.93 -10.78
C LYS A 204 16.84 6.24 -11.69
N GLU A 205 17.28 5.22 -12.42
CA GLU A 205 16.40 4.44 -13.28
C GLU A 205 15.39 3.61 -12.48
N ILE A 206 15.77 3.05 -11.31
CA ILE A 206 14.82 2.32 -10.45
C ILE A 206 13.77 3.29 -9.89
N ILE A 207 14.20 4.46 -9.41
CA ILE A 207 13.28 5.52 -8.95
C ILE A 207 12.39 5.98 -10.12
N GLY A 208 12.97 6.17 -11.30
CA GLY A 208 12.23 6.61 -12.48
C GLY A 208 11.19 5.60 -12.96
N PHE A 209 11.39 4.30 -12.74
CA PHE A 209 10.37 3.29 -12.97
C PHE A 209 9.14 3.53 -12.10
N GLU A 210 9.32 3.78 -10.80
CA GLU A 210 8.23 4.10 -9.86
C GLU A 210 7.51 5.40 -10.27
N CYS A 211 8.25 6.46 -10.58
CA CYS A 211 7.67 7.73 -11.03
C CYS A 211 6.78 7.54 -12.28
N THR A 212 7.26 6.77 -13.27
CA THR A 212 6.50 6.48 -14.50
C THR A 212 5.28 5.61 -14.21
N LEU A 213 5.41 4.62 -13.33
CA LEU A 213 4.30 3.79 -12.89
C LEU A 213 3.18 4.67 -12.30
N ARG A 214 3.51 5.62 -11.42
CA ARG A 214 2.52 6.50 -10.82
C ARG A 214 1.81 7.40 -11.82
N GLU A 215 2.51 7.98 -12.77
CA GLU A 215 1.88 8.76 -13.84
C GLU A 215 0.89 7.91 -14.65
N LEU A 216 1.22 6.64 -14.92
CA LEU A 216 0.32 5.71 -15.60
C LEU A 216 -0.87 5.31 -14.72
N LEU A 217 -0.69 5.14 -13.40
CA LEU A 217 -1.79 4.87 -12.48
C LEU A 217 -2.78 6.04 -12.39
N ILE A 218 -2.29 7.28 -12.42
CA ILE A 218 -3.13 8.49 -12.50
C ILE A 218 -3.81 8.58 -13.85
N LYS A 219 -3.09 8.34 -14.96
CA LYS A 219 -3.68 8.31 -16.31
C LYS A 219 -4.80 7.26 -16.43
N ALA A 220 -4.67 6.11 -15.75
CA ALA A 220 -5.68 5.07 -15.72
C ALA A 220 -6.77 5.28 -14.65
N TYR A 221 -6.70 6.34 -13.85
CA TYR A 221 -7.79 6.78 -12.98
C TYR A 221 -8.89 7.42 -13.85
N ASN A 222 -9.62 6.56 -14.55
CA ASN A 222 -10.50 6.92 -15.66
C ASN A 222 -11.77 6.06 -15.67
N PHE A 223 -12.92 6.67 -15.97
CA PHE A 223 -14.21 5.99 -16.02
C PHE A 223 -14.27 4.85 -17.04
N ASN A 224 -13.54 4.94 -18.16
CA ASN A 224 -13.46 3.86 -19.13
C ASN A 224 -12.75 2.63 -18.53
N VAL A 225 -11.68 2.83 -17.77
CA VAL A 225 -10.96 1.74 -17.09
C VAL A 225 -11.85 1.11 -16.02
N MET A 226 -12.57 1.93 -15.27
CA MET A 226 -13.54 1.47 -14.26
C MET A 226 -14.66 0.64 -14.89
N ALA A 227 -15.18 1.06 -16.05
CA ALA A 227 -16.17 0.28 -16.81
C ALA A 227 -15.62 -1.08 -17.25
N VAL A 228 -14.37 -1.12 -17.72
CA VAL A 228 -13.73 -2.39 -18.10
C VAL A 228 -13.68 -3.33 -16.91
N GLN A 229 -13.23 -2.86 -15.73
CA GLN A 229 -13.21 -3.68 -14.52
C GLN A 229 -14.61 -4.17 -14.16
N LYS A 230 -15.60 -3.27 -14.11
CA LYS A 230 -16.99 -3.62 -13.79
C LYS A 230 -17.55 -4.71 -14.73
N ILE A 231 -17.23 -4.64 -16.01
CA ILE A 231 -17.66 -5.64 -17.00
C ILE A 231 -16.93 -6.98 -16.80
N VAL A 232 -15.62 -6.95 -16.60
CA VAL A 232 -14.76 -8.15 -16.53
C VAL A 232 -14.92 -8.87 -15.18
N GLU A 233 -14.96 -8.15 -14.07
CA GLU A 233 -14.88 -8.68 -12.70
C GLU A 233 -16.19 -8.54 -11.91
N GLY A 234 -17.07 -7.61 -12.30
CA GLY A 234 -18.40 -7.44 -11.70
C GLY A 234 -18.48 -6.50 -10.50
N ASN A 235 -17.35 -6.20 -9.87
CA ASN A 235 -17.23 -5.26 -8.76
C ASN A 235 -16.12 -4.23 -9.01
N VAL A 236 -16.23 -3.10 -8.32
CA VAL A 236 -15.22 -2.04 -8.27
C VAL A 236 -15.22 -1.50 -6.86
N SER A 237 -14.04 -1.48 -6.24
CA SER A 237 -13.71 -0.81 -4.98
C SER A 237 -12.42 -0.02 -5.21
N ASP A 238 -12.02 0.84 -4.29
CA ASP A 238 -10.79 1.64 -4.44
C ASP A 238 -9.55 0.74 -4.61
N ASP A 239 -9.38 -0.27 -3.76
CA ASP A 239 -8.26 -1.23 -3.83
C ASP A 239 -8.29 -2.06 -5.11
N SER A 240 -9.44 -2.65 -5.44
CA SER A 240 -9.55 -3.49 -6.63
C SER A 240 -9.34 -2.67 -7.91
N PHE A 241 -9.74 -1.40 -7.92
CA PHE A 241 -9.51 -0.50 -9.05
C PHE A 241 -8.03 -0.12 -9.19
N LEU A 242 -7.31 0.10 -8.09
CA LEU A 242 -5.85 0.27 -8.13
C LEU A 242 -5.17 -0.98 -8.73
N TYR A 243 -5.54 -2.17 -8.27
CA TYR A 243 -4.93 -3.41 -8.72
C TYR A 243 -5.27 -3.74 -10.18
N PHE A 244 -6.47 -3.38 -10.61
CA PHE A 244 -6.88 -3.48 -12.00
C PHE A 244 -6.06 -2.56 -12.91
N ARG A 245 -5.79 -1.32 -12.49
CA ARG A 245 -4.90 -0.40 -13.22
C ARG A 245 -3.48 -0.98 -13.33
N CYS A 246 -2.94 -1.53 -12.24
CA CYS A 246 -1.64 -2.24 -12.28
C CYS A 246 -1.64 -3.41 -13.26
N LYS A 247 -2.71 -4.22 -13.27
CA LYS A 247 -2.87 -5.34 -14.21
C LYS A 247 -2.84 -4.89 -15.67
N LEU A 248 -3.56 -3.81 -16.00
CA LEU A 248 -3.55 -3.26 -17.36
C LEU A 248 -2.15 -2.82 -17.80
N ILE A 249 -1.37 -2.24 -16.88
CA ILE A 249 0.04 -1.90 -17.12
C ILE A 249 0.84 -3.18 -17.37
N LEU A 250 0.75 -4.20 -16.51
CA LEU A 250 1.46 -5.48 -16.70
C LEU A 250 1.11 -6.17 -18.02
N TYR A 251 -0.11 -5.98 -18.52
CA TYR A 251 -0.58 -6.52 -19.79
C TYR A 251 0.01 -5.83 -21.03
N GLY A 252 0.75 -4.75 -20.83
CA GLY A 252 1.47 -4.01 -21.85
C GLY A 252 0.70 -2.81 -22.39
N ARG A 253 1.44 -1.96 -23.10
CA ARG A 253 0.99 -0.64 -23.55
C ARG A 253 -0.31 -0.66 -24.33
N ALA A 254 -0.45 -1.60 -25.27
CA ALA A 254 -1.64 -1.68 -26.12
C ALA A 254 -2.91 -2.00 -25.31
N THR A 255 -2.80 -2.83 -24.26
CA THR A 255 -3.94 -3.15 -23.39
C THR A 255 -4.31 -1.94 -22.54
N PHE A 256 -3.31 -1.30 -21.94
CA PHE A 256 -3.47 -0.08 -21.16
C PHE A 256 -4.12 1.06 -21.95
N GLU A 257 -3.58 1.42 -23.11
CA GLU A 257 -4.10 2.52 -23.93
C GLU A 257 -5.52 2.22 -24.45
N ASN A 258 -5.83 0.96 -24.78
CA ASN A 258 -7.19 0.58 -25.13
C ASN A 258 -8.14 0.67 -23.93
N ALA A 259 -7.73 0.35 -22.71
CA ALA A 259 -8.58 0.51 -21.54
C ALA A 259 -8.95 1.98 -21.29
N VAL A 260 -7.97 2.88 -21.44
CA VAL A 260 -8.17 4.31 -21.23
C VAL A 260 -8.99 4.94 -22.36
N HIS A 261 -8.70 4.60 -23.62
CA HIS A 261 -9.26 5.32 -24.76
C HIS A 261 -10.34 4.56 -25.53
N ASN A 262 -10.24 3.23 -25.65
CA ASN A 262 -11.13 2.43 -26.49
C ASN A 262 -11.44 1.02 -25.91
N PRO A 263 -12.21 0.92 -24.80
CA PRO A 263 -12.46 -0.35 -24.11
C PRO A 263 -12.98 -1.51 -24.98
N ASN A 264 -13.67 -1.21 -26.07
CA ASN A 264 -14.21 -2.21 -26.98
C ASN A 264 -13.16 -3.08 -27.70
N PHE A 265 -11.87 -2.73 -27.65
CA PHE A 265 -10.78 -3.57 -28.18
C PHE A 265 -10.23 -4.60 -27.18
N LEU A 266 -10.76 -4.64 -25.96
CA LEU A 266 -10.29 -5.52 -24.87
C LEU A 266 -11.03 -6.87 -24.77
N TYR A 267 -11.77 -7.26 -25.79
CA TYR A 267 -12.50 -8.53 -25.83
C TYR A 267 -11.57 -9.72 -25.59
N GLU A 268 -11.85 -10.52 -24.56
CA GLU A 268 -11.09 -11.72 -24.17
C GLU A 268 -9.57 -11.50 -23.94
N ARG A 269 -9.16 -10.25 -23.67
CA ARG A 269 -7.75 -9.90 -23.43
C ARG A 269 -7.38 -9.86 -21.95
N ILE A 270 -8.36 -9.85 -21.06
CA ILE A 270 -8.20 -9.68 -19.61
C ILE A 270 -8.65 -10.93 -18.88
N ASN A 271 -7.76 -11.50 -18.06
CA ASN A 271 -8.09 -12.59 -17.15
C ASN A 271 -8.69 -12.00 -15.85
N PRO A 272 -9.93 -12.33 -15.48
CA PRO A 272 -10.55 -11.80 -14.26
C PRO A 272 -9.90 -12.34 -12.97
N ASN A 273 -9.19 -13.47 -13.04
CA ASN A 273 -8.62 -14.13 -11.86
C ASN A 273 -7.19 -13.69 -11.53
N GLU A 274 -6.61 -12.79 -12.32
CA GLU A 274 -5.26 -12.27 -12.11
C GLU A 274 -5.28 -10.95 -11.32
N ASN A 275 -4.35 -10.83 -10.37
CA ASN A 275 -4.16 -9.62 -9.55
C ASN A 275 -2.87 -8.89 -9.99
N GLY A 276 -2.95 -7.57 -10.18
CA GLY A 276 -1.82 -6.71 -10.55
C GLY A 276 -1.11 -6.03 -9.38
N GLU A 277 -1.60 -6.17 -8.15
CA GLU A 277 -1.12 -5.52 -6.91
C GLU A 277 0.40 -5.56 -6.74
N LEU A 278 1.02 -6.71 -7.00
CA LEU A 278 2.45 -6.91 -6.78
C LEU A 278 3.33 -5.92 -7.56
N LEU A 279 2.84 -5.34 -8.66
CA LEU A 279 3.55 -4.31 -9.43
C LEU A 279 3.92 -3.10 -8.55
N LEU A 280 3.08 -2.74 -7.58
CA LEU A 280 3.29 -1.59 -6.69
C LEU A 280 4.56 -1.73 -5.82
N SER A 281 5.07 -2.96 -5.66
CA SER A 281 6.26 -3.25 -4.84
C SER A 281 7.53 -3.47 -5.65
N VAL A 282 7.45 -3.47 -6.99
CA VAL A 282 8.56 -3.89 -7.87
C VAL A 282 9.78 -2.99 -7.74
N ALA A 283 9.59 -1.67 -7.74
CA ALA A 283 10.69 -0.72 -7.66
C ALA A 283 11.39 -0.78 -6.29
N ASP A 284 10.63 -0.73 -5.19
CA ASP A 284 11.17 -0.83 -3.83
C ASP A 284 11.88 -2.18 -3.62
N LYS A 285 11.29 -3.31 -4.04
CA LYS A 285 11.93 -4.63 -3.92
C LYS A 285 13.25 -4.72 -4.70
N ALA A 286 13.31 -4.13 -5.90
CA ALA A 286 14.55 -4.07 -6.67
C ALA A 286 15.59 -3.18 -5.98
N PHE A 287 15.16 -2.04 -5.46
CA PHE A 287 15.99 -1.10 -4.73
C PHE A 287 16.58 -1.71 -3.45
N ASP A 288 15.75 -2.34 -2.63
CA ASP A 288 16.15 -2.99 -1.38
C ASP A 288 17.10 -4.17 -1.64
N LYS A 289 16.86 -4.96 -2.69
CA LYS A 289 17.79 -6.02 -3.11
C LYS A 289 19.14 -5.48 -3.57
N LYS A 290 19.16 -4.28 -4.18
CA LYS A 290 20.38 -3.66 -4.70
C LYS A 290 21.19 -2.93 -3.62
N PHE A 291 20.53 -2.20 -2.73
CA PHE A 291 21.18 -1.31 -1.78
C PHE A 291 21.05 -1.76 -0.31
N GLY A 292 20.20 -2.74 -0.03
CA GLY A 292 19.83 -3.19 1.31
C GLY A 292 18.62 -2.45 1.86
N SER A 293 17.71 -3.18 2.51
CA SER A 293 16.46 -2.63 3.10
C SER A 293 16.68 -1.60 4.22
N ASN A 294 17.88 -1.54 4.79
CA ASN A 294 18.29 -0.57 5.81
C ASN A 294 19.24 0.51 5.27
N SER A 295 19.25 0.75 3.95
CA SER A 295 20.09 1.80 3.36
C SER A 295 19.56 3.20 3.74
N ASP A 296 20.46 4.16 3.88
CA ASP A 296 20.11 5.58 4.15
C ASP A 296 19.53 6.29 2.91
N LYS A 297 19.33 5.57 1.80
CA LYS A 297 18.80 6.12 0.56
C LYS A 297 17.29 6.24 0.63
N VAL A 298 16.74 7.20 -0.10
CA VAL A 298 15.29 7.36 -0.23
C VAL A 298 14.77 6.27 -1.16
N SER A 299 13.80 5.47 -0.70
CA SER A 299 13.23 4.41 -1.54
C SER A 299 12.44 5.01 -2.72
N PRO A 300 12.29 4.28 -3.84
CA PRO A 300 11.50 4.73 -4.98
C PRO A 300 10.11 5.25 -4.59
N ARG A 301 9.38 4.50 -3.77
CA ARG A 301 8.05 4.90 -3.28
C ARG A 301 8.10 6.17 -2.44
N ASP A 302 9.04 6.26 -1.50
CA ASP A 302 9.20 7.44 -0.63
C ASP A 302 9.56 8.70 -1.41
N PHE A 303 10.31 8.57 -2.52
CA PHE A 303 10.62 9.67 -3.41
C PHE A 303 9.38 10.10 -4.19
N ALA A 304 8.68 9.13 -4.79
CA ALA A 304 7.57 9.41 -5.69
C ALA A 304 6.31 9.92 -4.97
N THR A 305 6.03 9.45 -3.75
CA THR A 305 4.87 9.88 -2.93
C THR A 305 4.89 11.38 -2.60
N GLU A 306 6.06 12.01 -2.50
CA GLU A 306 6.16 13.46 -2.24
C GLU A 306 5.56 14.31 -3.39
N ILE A 307 5.46 13.73 -4.59
CA ILE A 307 4.99 14.42 -5.80
C ILE A 307 3.62 13.89 -6.24
N ILE A 308 3.47 12.56 -6.36
CA ILE A 308 2.22 11.90 -6.74
C ILE A 308 1.91 10.81 -5.73
N ASP A 309 0.82 10.96 -4.97
CA ASP A 309 0.31 9.93 -4.07
C ASP A 309 -0.98 9.33 -4.66
N TYR A 310 -0.91 8.11 -5.21
CA TYR A 310 -2.07 7.47 -5.82
C TYR A 310 -3.08 6.90 -4.80
N ASN A 311 -2.74 6.85 -3.50
CA ASN A 311 -3.62 6.36 -2.43
C ASN A 311 -4.42 7.51 -1.82
N PHE A 312 -3.77 8.63 -1.54
CA PHE A 312 -4.36 9.76 -0.81
C PHE A 312 -4.45 11.06 -1.62
N GLY A 313 -3.93 11.06 -2.85
CA GLY A 313 -4.03 12.21 -3.75
C GLY A 313 -5.46 12.46 -4.20
N ASN A 314 -5.89 13.72 -4.19
CA ASN A 314 -7.24 14.11 -4.57
C ASN A 314 -7.35 14.41 -6.08
N TYR A 315 -7.17 13.36 -6.90
CA TYR A 315 -7.26 13.46 -8.35
C TYR A 315 -8.69 13.22 -8.83
N ALA A 316 -9.15 13.98 -9.82
CA ALA A 316 -10.44 13.72 -10.45
C ALA A 316 -10.37 12.47 -11.36
N VAL A 317 -11.39 11.62 -11.31
CA VAL A 317 -11.55 10.53 -12.28
C VAL A 317 -11.78 11.15 -13.66
N SER A 318 -10.91 10.81 -14.60
CA SER A 318 -10.99 11.33 -15.97
C SER A 318 -11.99 10.56 -16.84
N GLY A 319 -12.42 11.17 -17.95
CA GLY A 319 -13.38 10.58 -18.87
C GLY A 319 -14.83 10.87 -18.49
N GLU A 320 -15.76 10.19 -19.16
CA GLU A 320 -17.21 10.37 -18.95
C GLU A 320 -17.74 9.28 -18.05
N ASP A 321 -18.42 9.67 -16.96
CA ASP A 321 -19.10 8.77 -16.02
C ASP A 321 -20.18 7.92 -16.72
N TRP A 322 -20.64 6.86 -16.07
CA TRP A 322 -21.63 5.94 -16.60
C TRP A 322 -22.46 5.28 -15.50
N SER A 323 -23.69 4.91 -15.83
CA SER A 323 -24.49 3.97 -15.04
C SER A 323 -24.33 2.54 -15.58
N GLU A 324 -24.55 1.53 -14.73
CA GLU A 324 -24.36 0.13 -15.11
C GLU A 324 -25.25 -0.28 -16.31
N GLU A 325 -26.45 0.30 -16.44
CA GLU A 325 -27.37 0.05 -17.56
C GLU A 325 -26.87 0.58 -18.90
N GLN A 326 -25.92 1.53 -18.89
CA GLN A 326 -25.33 2.09 -20.11
C GLN A 326 -24.21 1.20 -20.66
N LEU A 327 -23.56 0.39 -19.83
CA LEU A 327 -22.40 -0.43 -20.20
C LEU A 327 -22.63 -1.35 -21.41
N PRO A 328 -23.78 -2.07 -21.54
CA PRO A 328 -24.03 -2.93 -22.70
C PRO A 328 -24.08 -2.16 -24.02
N LYS A 329 -24.56 -0.91 -24.00
CA LYS A 329 -24.65 -0.05 -25.20
C LYS A 329 -23.34 0.67 -25.49
N ARG A 330 -22.63 1.10 -24.44
CA ARG A 330 -21.37 1.85 -24.54
C ARG A 330 -20.21 0.95 -24.97
N TYR A 331 -20.16 -0.27 -24.44
CA TYR A 331 -19.09 -1.23 -24.73
C TYR A 331 -19.63 -2.60 -25.20
N PRO A 332 -20.37 -2.67 -26.31
CA PRO A 332 -21.12 -3.87 -26.69
C PRO A 332 -20.24 -5.10 -26.97
N LYS A 333 -19.03 -4.90 -27.52
CA LYS A 333 -18.10 -6.00 -27.81
C LYS A 333 -17.49 -6.55 -26.51
N LEU A 334 -17.11 -5.66 -25.61
CA LEU A 334 -16.55 -6.04 -24.31
C LEU A 334 -17.62 -6.70 -23.43
N TRP A 335 -18.81 -6.11 -23.38
CA TRP A 335 -19.96 -6.66 -22.66
C TRP A 335 -20.26 -8.09 -23.09
N LYS A 336 -20.43 -8.33 -24.40
CA LYS A 336 -20.72 -9.65 -24.95
C LYS A 336 -19.63 -10.70 -24.64
N ALA A 337 -18.37 -10.28 -24.52
CA ALA A 337 -17.26 -11.19 -24.22
C ALA A 337 -17.26 -11.67 -22.75
N TYR A 338 -17.69 -10.83 -21.81
CA TYR A 338 -17.54 -11.10 -20.37
C TYR A 338 -18.87 -11.27 -19.61
N LYS A 339 -19.99 -10.77 -20.12
CA LYS A 339 -21.33 -10.94 -19.56
C LYS A 339 -22.15 -11.77 -20.55
N LYS A 340 -22.35 -13.06 -20.22
CA LYS A 340 -23.24 -13.96 -20.96
C LYS A 340 -24.69 -13.69 -20.61
#